data_AF-A0A958I8N6-F1
#
_entry.id   AF-A0A958I8N6-F1
#
_cell.length_a   1.000
_cell.length_b   1.000
_cell.length_c   1.000
_cell.angle_alpha   90.00
_cell.angle_beta   90.00
_cell.angle_gamma   90.00
#
_symmetry.space_group_name_H-M   'P 1'
#
loop_
_entity.id
_entity.type
_entity.pdbx_description
1 polymer ?
#
loop_
_entity_poly.entity_id
_entity_poly.type
_entity_poly.pdbx_seq_one_letter_code
_entity_poly.pdbx_strand_id
1 'polypeptide(L)'
;MASIKLILRNDKVGKTGEAPLYLRLIKDRKTKFISLGVRLQPNEWDEDKQRVKKNHSNSARINALLAQKVAEAEGQVADLERKKSQPSAKKLKEAIKGKAATNFFEYSYARCEKQKTTLSPATYRNYVKYLNKFETYMGTKEVYFEDINVTTLKDYANHCSKNLNNNNTTIHYSLTILSIMFKEAQRED
;
A
#
# COMPACT_ATOMS: atom_id res chain seq x y z
N MET A 1 -8.27 14.61 10.97
CA MET A 1 -8.64 13.31 11.57
C MET A 1 -9.35 12.49 10.52
N ALA A 2 -8.93 11.25 10.29
CA ALA A 2 -9.63 10.36 9.37
C ALA A 2 -10.97 9.90 9.99
N SER A 3 -12.00 9.70 9.15
CA SER A 3 -13.30 9.18 9.57
C SER A 3 -13.61 7.89 8.82
N ILE A 4 -14.08 6.88 9.55
CA ILE A 4 -14.49 5.57 9.04
C ILE A 4 -15.99 5.41 9.26
N LYS A 5 -16.72 4.98 8.23
CA LYS A 5 -18.15 4.61 8.31
C LYS A 5 -18.47 3.44 7.40
N LEU A 6 -19.40 2.58 7.80
CA LEU A 6 -19.99 1.55 6.94
C LEU A 6 -21.12 2.16 6.11
N ILE A 7 -21.16 1.85 4.82
CA ILE A 7 -22.15 2.39 3.87
C ILE A 7 -22.62 1.30 2.91
N LEU A 8 -23.93 1.14 2.83
CA LEU A 8 -24.56 0.33 1.80
C LEU A 8 -24.69 1.15 0.50
N ARG A 9 -24.13 0.65 -0.60
CA ARG A 9 -24.14 1.35 -1.88
C ARG A 9 -25.39 1.00 -2.68
N ASN A 10 -26.50 1.68 -2.35
CA ASN A 10 -27.79 1.55 -3.05
C ASN A 10 -27.71 1.93 -4.54
N ASP A 11 -26.70 2.70 -4.93
CA ASP A 11 -26.39 3.02 -6.33
C ASP A 11 -25.74 1.86 -7.11
N LYS A 12 -25.41 0.74 -6.44
CA LYS A 12 -24.73 -0.43 -7.01
C LYS A 12 -25.48 -1.74 -6.77
N VAL A 13 -26.80 -1.66 -6.73
CA VAL A 13 -27.69 -2.82 -6.58
C VAL A 13 -27.46 -3.80 -7.74
N GLY A 14 -27.32 -5.08 -7.39
CA GLY A 14 -27.15 -6.17 -8.36
C GLY A 14 -28.49 -6.66 -8.90
N LYS A 15 -28.43 -7.61 -9.85
CA LYS A 15 -29.65 -8.24 -10.42
C LYS A 15 -30.53 -8.93 -9.36
N THR A 16 -29.95 -9.33 -8.24
CA THR A 16 -30.63 -9.98 -7.09
C THR A 16 -31.28 -8.99 -6.11
N GLY A 17 -31.21 -7.67 -6.37
CA GLY A 17 -31.73 -6.63 -5.47
C GLY A 17 -30.77 -6.24 -4.33
N GLU A 18 -29.69 -7.00 -4.14
CA GLU A 18 -28.72 -6.72 -3.06
C GLU A 18 -27.74 -5.61 -3.44
N ALA A 19 -27.47 -4.73 -2.48
CA ALA A 19 -26.45 -3.70 -2.56
C ALA A 19 -25.16 -4.12 -1.85
N PRO A 20 -23.98 -3.76 -2.38
CA PRO A 20 -22.70 -4.08 -1.73
C PRO A 20 -22.41 -3.12 -0.57
N LEU A 21 -21.86 -3.67 0.51
CA LEU A 21 -21.46 -2.94 1.70
C LEU A 21 -19.98 -2.54 1.63
N TYR A 22 -19.71 -1.29 1.96
CA TYR A 22 -18.35 -0.71 1.92
C TYR A 22 -17.99 -0.07 3.25
N LEU A 23 -16.70 -0.10 3.56
CA LEU A 23 -16.09 0.79 4.53
C LEU A 23 -15.62 2.06 3.81
N ARG A 24 -16.24 3.19 4.15
CA ARG A 24 -15.88 4.53 3.66
C ARG A 24 -14.86 5.14 4.61
N LEU A 25 -13.70 5.47 4.06
CA LEU A 25 -12.65 6.22 4.72
C LEU A 25 -12.59 7.64 4.13
N ILE A 26 -12.64 8.67 4.98
CA ILE A 26 -12.46 10.06 4.59
C ILE A 26 -11.24 10.63 5.33
N LYS A 27 -10.28 11.17 4.58
CA LYS A 27 -9.17 11.96 5.12
C LYS A 27 -8.83 13.11 4.17
N ASP A 28 -8.62 14.31 4.70
CA ASP A 28 -8.25 15.51 3.94
C ASP A 28 -9.18 15.78 2.73
N ARG A 29 -10.50 15.71 2.96
CA ARG A 29 -11.56 15.83 1.94
C ARG A 29 -11.49 14.79 0.80
N LYS A 30 -10.63 13.77 0.92
CA LYS A 30 -10.53 12.65 -0.03
C LYS A 30 -11.23 11.42 0.53
N THR A 31 -12.20 10.93 -0.23
CA THR A 31 -12.99 9.73 0.11
C THR A 31 -12.45 8.51 -0.60
N LYS A 32 -12.29 7.40 0.14
CA LYS A 32 -11.96 6.08 -0.40
C LYS A 32 -12.95 5.04 0.13
N PHE A 33 -13.26 4.08 -0.72
CA PHE A 33 -14.18 2.98 -0.42
C PHE A 33 -13.42 1.65 -0.47
N ILE A 34 -13.65 0.82 0.53
CA ILE A 34 -13.09 -0.52 0.67
C ILE A 34 -14.26 -1.50 0.70
N SER A 35 -14.29 -2.41 -0.26
CA SER A 35 -15.34 -3.43 -0.31
C SER A 35 -15.17 -4.38 0.85
N LEU A 36 -16.27 -4.70 1.54
CA LEU A 36 -16.27 -5.66 2.66
C LEU A 36 -16.65 -7.07 2.21
N GLY A 37 -16.94 -7.28 0.92
CA GLY A 37 -17.36 -8.58 0.39
C GLY A 37 -18.77 -8.99 0.82
N VAL A 38 -19.51 -8.13 1.52
CA VAL A 38 -20.87 -8.36 1.98
C VAL A 38 -21.85 -7.65 1.05
N ARG A 39 -22.94 -8.33 0.68
CA ARG A 39 -24.08 -7.75 -0.03
C ARG A 39 -25.33 -7.96 0.83
N LEU A 40 -26.22 -6.99 0.86
CA LEU A 40 -27.43 -6.98 1.69
C LEU A 40 -28.58 -6.36 0.91
N GLN A 41 -29.81 -6.78 1.19
CA GLN A 41 -30.98 -6.05 0.73
C GLN A 41 -31.05 -4.68 1.46
N PRO A 42 -31.52 -3.60 0.81
CA PRO A 42 -31.64 -2.30 1.46
C PRO A 42 -32.50 -2.32 2.74
N ASN A 43 -33.49 -3.20 2.83
CA ASN A 43 -34.33 -3.35 4.01
C ASN A 43 -33.63 -4.05 5.18
N GLU A 44 -32.54 -4.77 4.97
CA GLU A 44 -31.74 -5.50 5.98
C GLU A 44 -30.65 -4.63 6.62
N TRP A 45 -30.40 -3.44 6.09
CA TRP A 45 -29.38 -2.52 6.61
C TRP A 45 -30.01 -1.39 7.44
N ASP A 46 -29.39 -1.11 8.58
CA ASP A 46 -29.72 0.02 9.46
C ASP A 46 -28.61 1.07 9.31
N GLU A 47 -28.89 2.12 8.52
CA GLU A 47 -27.90 3.16 8.18
C GLU A 47 -27.50 4.00 9.39
N ASP A 48 -28.45 4.31 10.28
CA ASP A 48 -28.22 5.11 11.48
C ASP A 48 -27.30 4.36 12.46
N LYS A 49 -27.55 3.07 12.66
CA LYS A 49 -26.77 2.22 13.56
C LYS A 49 -25.58 1.54 12.87
N GLN A 50 -25.42 1.74 11.56
CA GLN A 50 -24.40 1.10 10.72
C GLN A 50 -24.27 -0.40 10.96
N ARG A 51 -25.40 -1.12 10.94
CA ARG A 51 -25.43 -2.56 11.23
C ARG A 51 -26.47 -3.30 10.42
N VAL A 52 -26.27 -4.61 10.29
CA VAL A 52 -27.27 -5.52 9.73
C VAL A 52 -28.38 -5.73 10.75
N LYS A 53 -29.63 -5.57 10.31
CA LYS A 53 -30.85 -5.79 11.10
C LYS A 53 -31.06 -7.28 11.38
N LYS A 54 -31.86 -7.56 12.41
CA LYS A 54 -32.14 -8.94 12.89
C LYS A 54 -32.92 -9.80 11.88
N ASN A 55 -33.55 -9.20 10.87
CA ASN A 55 -34.29 -9.91 9.83
C ASN A 55 -33.39 -10.65 8.83
N HIS A 56 -32.08 -10.37 8.80
CA HIS A 56 -31.11 -11.17 8.05
C HIS A 56 -30.65 -12.37 8.90
N SER A 57 -30.72 -13.58 8.33
CA SER A 57 -30.44 -14.86 9.01
C SER A 57 -29.07 -14.91 9.69
N ASN A 58 -28.05 -14.34 9.05
CA ASN A 58 -26.66 -14.31 9.55
C ASN A 58 -26.25 -12.96 10.17
N SER A 59 -27.22 -12.15 10.61
CA SER A 59 -26.98 -10.77 11.07
C SER A 59 -25.96 -10.67 12.21
N ALA A 60 -26.00 -11.58 13.18
CA ALA A 60 -25.06 -11.57 14.31
C ALA A 60 -23.60 -11.78 13.86
N ARG A 61 -23.35 -12.79 13.01
CA ARG A 61 -22.01 -13.08 12.49
C ARG A 61 -21.49 -11.97 11.58
N ILE A 62 -22.34 -11.43 10.71
CA ILE A 62 -21.96 -10.32 9.83
C ILE A 62 -21.62 -9.09 10.68
N ASN A 63 -22.44 -8.74 11.66
CA ASN A 63 -22.15 -7.60 12.54
C ASN A 63 -20.84 -7.77 13.31
N ALA A 64 -20.53 -8.99 13.80
CA ALA A 64 -19.24 -9.27 14.42
C ALA A 64 -18.06 -9.06 13.45
N LEU A 65 -18.18 -9.56 12.21
CA LEU A 65 -17.18 -9.34 11.16
C LEU A 65 -17.00 -7.86 10.83
N LEU A 66 -18.11 -7.11 10.72
CA LEU A 66 -18.08 -5.67 10.43
C LEU A 66 -17.40 -4.90 11.56
N ALA A 67 -17.71 -5.21 12.81
CA ALA A 67 -17.06 -4.61 13.97
C ALA A 67 -15.54 -4.87 13.97
N GLN A 68 -15.12 -6.11 13.69
CA GLN A 68 -13.71 -6.44 13.56
C GLN A 68 -13.04 -5.63 12.45
N LYS A 69 -13.66 -5.52 11.27
CA LYS A 69 -13.10 -4.77 10.13
C LYS A 69 -13.01 -3.28 10.39
N VAL A 70 -13.97 -2.71 11.11
CA VAL A 70 -13.92 -1.31 11.55
C VAL A 70 -12.76 -1.12 12.54
N ALA A 71 -12.64 -1.97 13.55
CA ALA A 71 -11.56 -1.90 14.55
C ALA A 71 -10.16 -2.07 13.92
N GLU A 72 -9.99 -3.03 13.00
CA GLU A 72 -8.75 -3.20 12.23
C GLU A 72 -8.40 -1.92 11.46
N ALA A 73 -9.38 -1.32 10.79
CA ALA A 73 -9.16 -0.10 10.01
C ALA A 73 -8.83 1.11 10.89
N GLU A 74 -9.51 1.27 12.02
CA GLU A 74 -9.24 2.33 13.00
C GLU A 74 -7.86 2.18 13.63
N GLY A 75 -7.46 0.95 13.99
CA GLY A 75 -6.12 0.65 14.51
C GLY A 75 -5.02 1.03 13.52
N GLN A 76 -5.17 0.63 12.26
CA GLN A 76 -4.21 1.00 11.22
C GLN A 76 -4.14 2.50 10.96
N VAL A 77 -5.28 3.20 10.97
CA VAL A 77 -5.31 4.67 10.90
C VAL A 77 -4.51 5.28 12.06
N ALA A 78 -4.76 4.81 13.29
CA ALA A 78 -4.09 5.34 14.48
C ALA A 78 -2.59 5.09 14.45
N ASP A 79 -2.13 3.90 14.07
CA ASP A 79 -0.71 3.57 13.97
C ASP A 79 0.01 4.42 12.92
N LEU A 80 -0.67 4.65 11.79
CA LEU A 80 -0.17 5.47 10.70
C LEU A 80 -0.13 6.97 11.06
N GLU A 81 -1.05 7.46 11.88
CA GLU A 81 -1.02 8.83 12.43
C GLU A 81 0.06 8.98 13.53
N ARG A 82 0.35 7.95 14.34
CA ARG A 82 1.41 8.00 15.37
C ARG A 82 2.83 8.10 14.80
N LYS A 83 3.09 7.55 13.62
CA LYS A 83 4.43 7.56 12.98
C LYS A 83 4.90 8.94 12.48
N LYS A 84 4.27 10.07 12.89
CA LYS A 84 4.56 11.48 12.49
C LYS A 84 4.56 11.77 10.98
N SER A 85 4.24 10.78 10.14
CA SER A 85 3.89 11.01 8.75
C SER A 85 2.41 11.38 8.67
N GLN A 86 1.99 12.19 7.70
CA GLN A 86 0.58 12.44 7.40
C GLN A 86 0.18 11.52 6.23
N PRO A 87 -0.28 10.27 6.49
CA PRO A 87 -0.56 9.33 5.41
C PRO A 87 -1.76 9.79 4.60
N SER A 88 -1.65 9.75 3.28
CA SER A 88 -2.76 10.07 2.39
C SER A 88 -3.87 9.02 2.48
N ALA A 89 -5.09 9.38 2.07
CA ALA A 89 -6.23 8.45 2.00
C ALA A 89 -5.95 7.20 1.12
N LYS A 90 -5.01 7.28 0.16
CA LYS A 90 -4.57 6.13 -0.64
C LYS A 90 -3.81 5.11 0.21
N LYS A 91 -2.82 5.57 0.98
CA LYS A 91 -2.01 4.73 1.88
C LYS A 91 -2.87 4.03 2.94
N LEU A 92 -3.80 4.76 3.54
CA LEU A 92 -4.75 4.20 4.49
C LEU A 92 -5.63 3.11 3.85
N LYS A 93 -6.09 3.32 2.61
CA LYS A 93 -6.88 2.32 1.88
C LYS A 93 -6.06 1.04 1.62
N GLU A 94 -4.80 1.18 1.25
CA GLU A 94 -3.90 0.07 0.93
C GLU A 94 -3.59 -0.77 2.17
N ALA A 95 -3.32 -0.12 3.31
CA ALA A 95 -3.16 -0.79 4.61
C ALA A 95 -4.40 -1.61 5.00
N ILE A 96 -5.60 -1.02 4.87
CA ILE A 96 -6.86 -1.67 5.29
C ILE A 96 -7.25 -2.81 4.35
N LYS A 97 -6.93 -2.68 3.06
CA LYS A 97 -7.23 -3.72 2.06
C LYS A 97 -6.27 -4.91 2.14
N GLY A 98 -5.18 -4.81 2.93
CA GLY A 98 -4.19 -5.87 3.06
C GLY A 98 -3.46 -6.16 1.75
N LYS A 99 -3.11 -5.13 0.96
CA LYS A 99 -2.14 -5.34 -0.12
C LYS A 99 -0.82 -5.67 0.60
N ALA A 100 -0.36 -6.93 0.49
CA ALA A 100 0.90 -7.34 1.11
C ALA A 100 1.96 -6.35 0.66
N ALA A 101 2.63 -5.71 1.62
CA ALA A 101 3.69 -4.77 1.30
C ALA A 101 4.75 -5.52 0.48
N THR A 102 4.95 -5.12 -0.77
CA THR A 102 5.95 -5.76 -1.62
C THR A 102 7.33 -5.34 -1.13
N ASN A 103 8.14 -6.32 -0.75
CA ASN A 103 9.53 -6.08 -0.40
C ASN A 103 10.29 -5.57 -1.65
N PHE A 104 10.97 -4.43 -1.51
CA PHE A 104 11.67 -3.76 -2.60
C PHE A 104 12.82 -4.60 -3.15
N PHE A 105 13.65 -5.19 -2.27
CA PHE A 105 14.83 -5.93 -2.68
C PHE A 105 14.45 -7.26 -3.32
N GLU A 106 13.51 -8.00 -2.71
CA GLU A 106 12.99 -9.25 -3.28
C GLU A 106 12.46 -9.03 -4.70
N TYR A 107 11.62 -8.00 -4.87
CA TYR A 107 11.12 -7.61 -6.19
C TYR A 107 12.26 -7.26 -7.15
N SER A 108 13.18 -6.39 -6.74
CA SER A 108 14.22 -5.83 -7.61
C SER A 108 15.19 -6.91 -8.11
N TYR A 109 15.61 -7.84 -7.24
CA TYR A 109 16.49 -8.93 -7.64
C TYR A 109 15.75 -9.95 -8.51
N ALA A 110 14.51 -10.32 -8.17
CA ALA A 110 13.71 -11.20 -9.01
C ALA A 110 13.50 -10.61 -10.42
N ARG A 111 13.32 -9.28 -10.53
CA ARG A 111 13.24 -8.58 -11.82
C ARG A 111 14.56 -8.65 -12.59
N CYS A 112 15.70 -8.41 -11.91
CA CYS A 112 17.02 -8.53 -12.54
C CYS A 112 17.26 -9.93 -13.10
N GLU A 113 16.90 -10.99 -12.37
CA GLU A 113 17.04 -12.37 -12.85
C GLU A 113 16.15 -12.65 -14.07
N LYS A 114 14.88 -12.21 -14.05
CA LYS A 114 13.98 -12.35 -15.21
C LYS A 114 14.53 -11.67 -16.48
N GLN A 115 15.26 -10.57 -16.33
CA GLN A 115 15.81 -9.79 -17.45
C GLN A 115 17.25 -10.19 -17.83
N LYS A 116 17.84 -11.18 -17.16
CA LYS A 116 19.25 -11.57 -17.34
C LYS A 116 19.61 -11.98 -18.77
N THR A 117 18.67 -12.57 -19.50
CA THR A 117 18.85 -13.00 -20.90
C THR A 117 18.59 -11.87 -21.90
N THR A 118 17.83 -10.84 -21.50
CA THR A 118 17.48 -9.71 -22.36
C THR A 118 18.46 -8.55 -22.23
N LEU A 119 19.00 -8.33 -21.03
CA LEU A 119 19.98 -7.28 -20.75
C LEU A 119 21.39 -7.72 -21.15
N SER A 120 22.23 -6.75 -21.51
CA SER A 120 23.65 -7.02 -21.64
C SER A 120 24.24 -7.51 -20.29
N PRO A 121 25.26 -8.40 -20.31
CA PRO A 121 25.88 -8.87 -19.07
C PRO A 121 26.44 -7.73 -18.20
N ALA A 122 26.94 -6.66 -18.82
CA ALA A 122 27.42 -5.49 -18.10
C ALA A 122 26.28 -4.72 -17.40
N THR A 123 25.15 -4.55 -18.08
CA THR A 123 23.96 -3.89 -17.52
C THR A 123 23.41 -4.66 -16.33
N TYR A 124 23.25 -5.99 -16.46
CA TYR A 124 22.80 -6.84 -15.36
C TYR A 124 23.73 -6.75 -14.14
N ARG A 125 25.05 -6.88 -14.35
CA ARG A 125 26.03 -6.75 -13.25
C ARG A 125 25.95 -5.39 -12.57
N ASN A 126 25.76 -4.32 -13.35
CA ASN A 126 25.60 -2.98 -12.79
C ASN A 126 24.31 -2.87 -11.95
N TYR A 127 23.17 -3.36 -12.45
CA TYR A 127 21.91 -3.29 -11.69
C TYR A 127 22.05 -3.98 -10.34
N VAL A 128 22.56 -5.23 -10.33
CA VAL A 128 22.80 -5.99 -9.10
C VAL A 128 23.80 -5.28 -8.18
N LYS A 129 24.88 -4.71 -8.73
CA LYS A 129 25.89 -3.96 -7.95
C LYS A 129 25.28 -2.75 -7.23
N TYR A 130 24.47 -1.95 -7.93
CA TYR A 130 23.89 -0.75 -7.34
C TYR A 130 22.71 -1.05 -6.40
N LEU A 131 21.99 -2.16 -6.62
CA LEU A 131 21.02 -2.67 -5.65
C LEU A 131 21.70 -3.11 -4.35
N ASN A 132 22.77 -3.91 -4.43
CA ASN A 132 23.55 -4.32 -3.25
C ASN A 132 24.13 -3.12 -2.50
N LYS A 133 24.56 -2.08 -3.22
CA LYS A 133 25.05 -0.84 -2.61
C LYS A 133 23.98 -0.15 -1.78
N PHE A 134 22.75 -0.07 -2.31
CA PHE A 134 21.62 0.49 -1.59
C PHE A 134 21.18 -0.40 -0.43
N GLU A 135 21.20 -1.72 -0.60
CA GLU A 135 20.92 -2.69 0.47
C GLU A 135 21.90 -2.57 1.64
N THR A 136 23.18 -2.42 1.33
CA THR A 136 24.23 -2.19 2.35
C THR A 136 23.98 -0.90 3.12
N TYR A 137 23.55 0.17 2.43
CA TYR A 137 23.17 1.42 3.07
C TYR A 137 21.94 1.27 3.98
N MET A 138 20.93 0.53 3.55
CA MET A 138 19.71 0.30 4.34
C MET A 138 19.98 -0.55 5.59
N GLY A 139 21.00 -1.42 5.57
CA GLY A 139 21.38 -2.26 6.70
C GLY A 139 20.39 -3.38 7.03
N THR A 140 19.31 -3.50 6.25
CA THR A 140 18.30 -4.56 6.35
C THR A 140 17.73 -4.89 4.97
N LYS A 141 17.32 -6.15 4.80
CA LYS A 141 16.59 -6.62 3.61
C LYS A 141 15.08 -6.42 3.73
N GLU A 142 14.56 -6.13 4.92
CA GLU A 142 13.14 -5.87 5.18
C GLU A 142 12.79 -4.41 4.84
N VAL A 143 12.91 -4.07 3.55
CA VAL A 143 12.57 -2.73 3.03
C VAL A 143 11.45 -2.87 2.03
N TYR A 144 10.40 -2.07 2.18
CA TYR A 144 9.26 -2.05 1.29
C TYR A 144 9.30 -0.81 0.40
N PHE A 145 8.60 -0.87 -0.74
CA PHE A 145 8.52 0.28 -1.67
C PHE A 145 8.03 1.57 -0.99
N GLU A 146 7.23 1.46 0.06
CA GLU A 146 6.69 2.60 0.82
C GLU A 146 7.72 3.28 1.74
N ASP A 147 8.74 2.54 2.16
CA ASP A 147 9.81 3.06 3.04
C ASP A 147 10.76 3.97 2.25
N ILE A 148 10.90 3.72 0.95
CA ILE A 148 11.77 4.51 0.08
C ILE A 148 11.00 5.76 -0.39
N ASN A 149 11.41 6.91 0.14
CA ASN A 149 10.80 8.20 -0.12
C ASN A 149 11.86 9.25 -0.46
N VAL A 150 11.44 10.50 -0.69
CA VAL A 150 12.37 11.58 -1.07
C VAL A 150 13.47 11.79 -0.02
N THR A 151 13.17 11.64 1.26
CA THR A 151 14.15 11.77 2.35
C THR A 151 15.16 10.63 2.28
N THR A 152 14.72 9.38 2.16
CA THR A 152 15.65 8.24 2.09
C THR A 152 16.57 8.31 0.87
N LEU A 153 16.06 8.77 -0.28
CA LEU A 153 16.87 8.94 -1.49
C LEU A 153 17.90 10.07 -1.35
N LYS A 154 17.54 11.18 -0.69
CA LYS A 154 18.48 12.27 -0.40
C LYS A 154 19.55 11.84 0.59
N ASP A 155 19.17 11.12 1.64
CA ASP A 155 20.11 10.62 2.65
C ASP A 155 21.07 9.59 2.06
N TYR A 156 20.57 8.72 1.19
CA TYR A 156 21.40 7.77 0.44
C TYR A 156 22.38 8.48 -0.50
N ALA A 157 21.93 9.53 -1.22
CA ALA A 157 22.81 10.33 -2.07
C ALA A 157 23.91 11.04 -1.25
N ASN A 158 23.54 11.58 -0.08
CA ASN A 158 24.48 12.19 0.87
C ASN A 158 25.50 11.17 1.40
N HIS A 159 25.05 9.98 1.79
CA HIS A 159 25.94 8.89 2.21
C HIS A 159 26.89 8.48 1.08
N CYS A 160 26.39 8.34 -0.14
CA CYS A 160 27.21 8.04 -1.31
C CYS A 160 28.30 9.10 -1.56
N SER A 161 27.99 10.38 -1.34
CA SER A 161 28.96 11.46 -1.48
C SER A 161 29.97 11.50 -0.34
N LYS A 162 29.50 11.47 0.91
CA LYS A 162 30.32 11.74 2.10
C LYS A 162 31.07 10.53 2.64
N ASN A 163 30.46 9.34 2.58
CA ASN A 163 31.02 8.12 3.16
C ASN A 163 31.68 7.22 2.12
N LEU A 164 31.22 7.27 0.88
CA LEU A 164 31.72 6.41 -0.21
C LEU A 164 32.55 7.19 -1.24
N ASN A 165 32.71 8.50 -1.06
CA ASN A 165 33.47 9.39 -1.95
C ASN A 165 33.08 9.26 -3.44
N ASN A 166 31.82 8.93 -3.73
CA ASN A 166 31.35 8.82 -5.11
C ASN A 166 31.23 10.21 -5.74
N ASN A 167 31.55 10.31 -7.02
CA ASN A 167 31.25 11.51 -7.81
C ASN A 167 29.75 11.60 -8.18
N ASN A 168 29.33 12.79 -8.65
CA ASN A 168 27.93 13.06 -9.02
C ASN A 168 27.39 12.08 -10.07
N THR A 169 28.20 11.67 -11.05
CA THR A 169 27.80 10.71 -12.08
C THR A 169 27.44 9.35 -11.48
N THR A 170 28.25 8.88 -10.53
CA THR A 170 28.05 7.58 -9.86
C THR A 170 26.83 7.62 -8.93
N ILE A 171 26.65 8.74 -8.21
CA ILE A 171 25.47 8.97 -7.36
C ILE A 171 24.20 8.98 -8.22
N HIS A 172 24.22 9.75 -9.31
CA HIS A 172 23.10 9.83 -10.25
C HIS A 172 22.75 8.46 -10.83
N TYR A 173 23.76 7.70 -11.27
CA TYR A 173 23.54 6.36 -11.80
C TYR A 173 22.93 5.43 -10.74
N SER A 174 23.39 5.49 -9.48
CA SER A 174 22.79 4.70 -8.40
C SER A 174 21.31 5.02 -8.19
N LEU A 175 20.92 6.30 -8.22
CA LEU A 175 19.52 6.71 -8.09
C LEU A 175 18.69 6.30 -9.32
N THR A 176 19.28 6.34 -10.51
CA THR A 176 18.65 5.88 -11.75
C THR A 176 18.30 4.40 -11.69
N ILE A 177 19.18 3.54 -11.15
CA ILE A 177 18.87 2.11 -10.96
C ILE A 177 17.65 1.92 -10.06
N LEU A 178 17.58 2.65 -8.93
CA LEU A 178 16.39 2.61 -8.06
C LEU A 178 15.14 3.08 -8.82
N SER A 179 15.24 4.19 -9.57
CA SER A 179 14.12 4.71 -10.36
C SER A 179 13.60 3.70 -11.39
N ILE A 180 14.49 2.93 -12.01
CA ILE A 180 14.09 1.86 -12.95
C ILE A 180 13.23 0.83 -12.23
N MET A 181 13.66 0.32 -11.06
CA MET A 181 12.88 -0.67 -10.30
C MET A 181 11.50 -0.13 -9.90
N PHE A 182 11.42 1.14 -9.49
CA PHE A 182 10.15 1.81 -9.20
C PHE A 182 9.23 1.91 -10.42
N LYS A 183 9.77 2.29 -11.58
CA LYS A 183 8.99 2.43 -12.82
C LYS A 183 8.49 1.08 -13.31
N GLU A 184 9.29 0.03 -13.20
CA GLU A 184 8.88 -1.33 -13.56
C GLU A 184 7.77 -1.82 -12.62
N ALA A 185 7.91 -1.64 -11.31
CA ALA A 185 6.89 -2.02 -10.34
C ALA A 185 5.56 -1.30 -10.60
N GLN A 186 5.60 -0.01 -10.95
CA GLN A 186 4.41 0.78 -11.29
C GLN A 186 3.73 0.37 -12.60
N ARG A 187 4.43 -0.29 -13.52
CA ARG A 187 3.84 -0.80 -14.78
C ARG A 187 3.14 -2.15 -14.59
N GLU A 188 3.58 -2.93 -13.62
CA GLU A 188 3.03 -4.25 -13.30
C GLU A 188 1.81 -4.17 -12.37
N ASP A 189 1.55 -3.00 -11.76
CA ASP A 189 0.44 -2.68 -10.83
C ASP A 189 -0.76 -1.99 -11.51
#